data_AF-A0A3M2CMJ2-F1
#
_entry.id   AF-A0A3M2CMJ2-F1
#
_cell.length_a   1.000
_cell.length_b   1.000
_cell.length_c   1.000
_cell.angle_alpha   90.00
_cell.angle_beta   90.00
_cell.angle_gamma   90.00
#
_symmetry.space_group_name_H-M   'P 1'
#
loop_
_entity.id
_entity.type
_entity.pdbx_description
1 polymer ?
#
loop_
_entity_poly.entity_id
_entity_poly.type
_entity_poly.pdbx_seq_one_letter_code
_entity_poly.pdbx_strand_id
1 'polypeptide(L)'
;MLTPSRDRRAATLPTDAGTDTPMTRSSSAPFDLGRFTGVCAATGRALEPGEPAVAVLIEDAQTGALTRLDYAEDAWASAPRPERLFCFWRRVVPASKAKASPAVDDEDLLGIFESLDGAEGDQQRAFRFILALHLTRRRLFRHVGVEERSGQRVMLLRRRGADANEPPIAVPDPGLTAETIAAASESLDEALRGEA
;
A
#
# COMPACT_ATOMS: atom_id res chain seq x y z
N MET A 1 -29.00 -61.84 58.33
CA MET A 1 -28.34 -60.58 57.93
C MET A 1 -29.24 -59.91 56.90
N LEU A 2 -29.74 -58.72 57.25
CA LEU A 2 -30.72 -57.93 56.49
C LEU A 2 -30.10 -57.22 55.27
N THR A 3 -31.00 -56.85 54.36
CA THR A 3 -30.98 -56.16 53.06
C THR A 3 -30.33 -54.73 53.03
N PRO A 4 -30.60 -53.87 52.03
CA PRO A 4 -30.08 -53.75 50.65
C PRO A 4 -29.42 -52.36 50.43
N SER A 5 -28.99 -51.97 49.21
CA SER A 5 -29.24 -50.63 48.61
C SER A 5 -28.39 -50.34 47.36
N ARG A 6 -29.01 -49.65 46.41
CA ARG A 6 -28.47 -48.99 45.20
C ARG A 6 -27.77 -47.68 45.57
N ASP A 7 -26.74 -47.30 44.81
CA ASP A 7 -26.41 -45.91 44.43
C ASP A 7 -25.54 -45.95 43.16
N ARG A 8 -25.97 -45.45 41.99
CA ARG A 8 -26.08 -44.06 41.50
C ARG A 8 -24.73 -43.39 41.15
N ARG A 9 -24.57 -43.18 39.83
CA ARG A 9 -23.85 -42.07 39.12
C ARG A 9 -22.30 -42.09 39.24
N ALA A 10 -21.52 -41.61 38.28
CA ALA A 10 -21.76 -40.70 37.16
C ALA A 10 -20.84 -41.06 35.98
N ALA A 11 -21.36 -40.94 34.76
CA ALA A 11 -20.55 -40.85 33.55
C ALA A 11 -20.05 -39.40 33.42
N THR A 12 -18.73 -39.22 33.32
CA THR A 12 -18.08 -37.94 33.07
C THR A 12 -18.15 -37.64 31.57
N LEU A 13 -18.78 -36.53 31.20
CA LEU A 13 -18.75 -35.94 29.86
C LEU A 13 -17.38 -35.30 29.60
N PRO A 14 -16.79 -35.40 28.40
CA PRO A 14 -15.60 -34.64 28.05
C PRO A 14 -15.95 -33.16 27.76
N THR A 15 -15.08 -32.29 28.23
CA THR A 15 -15.10 -30.83 28.09
C THR A 15 -14.84 -30.40 26.65
N ASP A 16 -15.69 -29.50 26.16
CA ASP A 16 -15.65 -28.86 24.85
C ASP A 16 -14.33 -28.09 24.64
N ALA A 17 -13.60 -28.44 23.58
CA ALA A 17 -12.43 -27.70 23.13
C ALA A 17 -12.90 -26.56 22.22
N GLY A 18 -12.93 -25.35 22.75
CA GLY A 18 -13.22 -24.14 21.98
C GLY A 18 -12.19 -23.94 20.86
N THR A 19 -12.65 -24.10 19.62
CA THR A 19 -11.91 -23.72 18.41
C THR A 19 -11.76 -22.20 18.37
N ASP A 20 -10.52 -21.75 18.56
CA ASP A 20 -10.09 -20.37 18.39
C ASP A 20 -10.23 -19.99 16.90
N THR A 21 -11.30 -19.27 16.57
CA THR A 21 -11.54 -18.76 15.22
C THR A 21 -10.65 -17.55 15.02
N PRO A 22 -9.71 -17.54 14.06
CA PRO A 22 -8.90 -16.37 13.82
C PRO A 22 -9.78 -15.21 13.36
N MET A 23 -9.78 -14.12 14.13
CA MET A 23 -10.47 -12.89 13.78
C MET A 23 -9.92 -12.33 12.47
N THR A 24 -10.70 -12.46 11.40
CA THR A 24 -10.51 -11.72 10.16
C THR A 24 -10.56 -10.23 10.49
N ARG A 25 -9.44 -9.52 10.34
CA ARG A 25 -9.43 -8.06 10.43
C ARG A 25 -10.21 -7.51 9.24
N SER A 26 -11.44 -7.08 9.47
CA SER A 26 -12.16 -6.22 8.53
C SER A 26 -11.44 -4.88 8.43
N SER A 27 -10.58 -4.72 7.42
CA SER A 27 -10.08 -3.42 7.02
C SER A 27 -11.20 -2.68 6.30
N SER A 28 -11.79 -1.67 6.94
CA SER A 28 -12.78 -0.78 6.35
C SER A 28 -12.12 0.21 5.37
N ALA A 29 -11.48 -0.29 4.34
CA ALA A 29 -11.30 0.49 3.13
C ALA A 29 -12.56 0.26 2.28
N PRO A 30 -13.31 1.30 1.88
CA PRO A 30 -14.54 1.13 1.09
C PRO A 30 -14.31 0.53 -0.30
N PHE A 31 -13.06 0.24 -0.66
CA PHE A 31 -12.66 -0.41 -1.91
C PHE A 31 -11.66 -1.53 -1.57
N ASP A 32 -12.11 -2.79 -1.58
CA ASP A 32 -11.20 -3.94 -1.65
C ASP A 32 -10.74 -4.09 -3.10
N LEU A 33 -9.59 -3.50 -3.41
CA LEU A 33 -9.04 -3.47 -4.77
C LEU A 33 -8.41 -4.81 -5.19
N GLY A 34 -8.62 -5.88 -4.44
CA GLY A 34 -8.11 -7.21 -4.73
C GLY A 34 -6.60 -7.35 -4.53
N ARG A 35 -6.17 -8.57 -4.20
CA ARG A 35 -4.74 -8.92 -4.12
C ARG A 35 -4.19 -9.23 -5.51
N PHE A 36 -2.86 -9.17 -5.64
CA PHE A 36 -2.17 -9.68 -6.82
C PHE A 36 -2.58 -11.15 -7.05
N THR A 37 -3.08 -11.47 -8.24
CA THR A 37 -3.62 -12.81 -8.56
C THR A 37 -2.51 -13.82 -8.85
N GLY A 38 -1.34 -13.35 -9.31
CA GLY A 38 -0.23 -14.22 -9.72
C GLY A 38 -0.45 -14.94 -11.06
N VAL A 39 -1.54 -14.64 -11.78
CA VAL A 39 -1.93 -15.34 -13.02
C VAL A 39 -2.38 -14.31 -14.05
N CYS A 40 -1.91 -14.47 -15.28
CA CYS A 40 -2.30 -13.62 -16.40
C CYS A 40 -3.75 -13.90 -16.81
N ALA A 41 -4.64 -12.91 -16.71
CA ALA A 41 -6.06 -13.06 -17.00
C ALA A 41 -6.37 -13.40 -18.48
N ALA A 42 -5.51 -12.99 -19.42
CA ALA A 42 -5.68 -13.31 -20.84
C ALA A 42 -5.28 -14.74 -21.22
N THR A 43 -4.24 -15.29 -20.60
CA THR A 43 -3.59 -16.54 -21.05
C THR A 43 -3.68 -17.66 -20.02
N GLY A 44 -4.04 -17.36 -18.77
CA GLY A 44 -4.05 -18.30 -17.65
C GLY A 44 -2.67 -18.72 -17.15
N ARG A 45 -1.58 -18.20 -17.74
CA ARG A 45 -0.22 -18.56 -17.32
C ARG A 45 0.13 -17.92 -15.97
N ALA A 46 0.96 -18.60 -15.19
CA ALA A 46 1.55 -18.01 -13.99
C ALA A 46 2.41 -16.79 -14.35
N LEU A 47 2.37 -15.79 -13.48
CA LEU A 47 3.22 -14.62 -13.56
C LEU A 47 4.49 -14.84 -12.72
N GLU A 48 5.65 -14.85 -13.37
CA GLU A 48 6.95 -15.19 -12.80
C GLU A 48 7.60 -14.00 -12.07
N PRO A 49 8.25 -14.23 -10.92
CA PRO A 49 9.06 -13.22 -10.24
C PRO A 49 9.97 -12.41 -11.16
N GLY A 50 9.94 -11.08 -11.04
CA GLY A 50 10.79 -10.17 -11.80
C GLY A 50 10.30 -9.82 -13.20
N GLU A 51 9.24 -10.47 -13.70
CA GLU A 51 8.71 -10.11 -15.02
C GLU A 51 7.83 -8.84 -14.96
N PRO A 52 7.78 -8.03 -16.05
CA PRO A 52 6.82 -6.95 -16.20
C PRO A 52 5.38 -7.48 -16.32
N ALA A 53 4.47 -6.85 -15.58
CA ALA A 53 3.06 -7.17 -15.58
C ALA A 53 2.20 -5.90 -15.50
N VAL A 54 0.94 -6.02 -15.90
CA VAL A 54 -0.05 -4.96 -15.84
C VAL A 54 -1.17 -5.37 -14.91
N ALA A 55 -1.38 -4.58 -13.86
CA ALA A 55 -2.54 -4.72 -12.99
C ALA A 55 -3.67 -3.86 -13.55
N VAL A 56 -4.87 -4.41 -13.53
CA VAL A 56 -6.06 -3.85 -14.19
C VAL A 56 -7.20 -3.87 -13.18
N LEU A 57 -7.94 -2.77 -13.08
CA LEU A 57 -9.21 -2.73 -12.36
C LEU A 57 -10.35 -2.69 -13.38
N ILE A 58 -11.26 -3.64 -13.24
CA ILE A 58 -12.55 -3.64 -13.94
C ILE A 58 -13.64 -3.31 -12.94
N GLU A 59 -14.60 -2.51 -13.35
CA GLU A 59 -15.81 -2.25 -12.56
C GLU A 59 -16.82 -3.36 -12.83
N ASP A 60 -17.77 -3.65 -11.93
CA ASP A 60 -18.92 -4.56 -12.09
C ASP A 60 -20.21 -3.78 -12.44
N ALA A 61 -21.06 -4.29 -13.34
CA ALA A 61 -22.02 -3.44 -14.07
C ALA A 61 -23.26 -3.14 -13.24
N GLN A 62 -23.53 -4.03 -12.30
CA GLN A 62 -24.69 -4.00 -11.45
C GLN A 62 -24.33 -3.38 -10.11
N THR A 63 -23.14 -3.67 -9.59
CA THR A 63 -22.72 -3.28 -8.24
C THR A 63 -21.76 -2.11 -8.19
N GLY A 64 -21.07 -1.78 -9.29
CA GLY A 64 -19.98 -0.79 -9.28
C GLY A 64 -18.72 -1.28 -8.55
N ALA A 65 -18.67 -2.55 -8.14
CA ALA A 65 -17.52 -3.09 -7.42
C ALA A 65 -16.28 -3.16 -8.33
N LEU A 66 -15.11 -2.83 -7.78
CA LEU A 66 -13.84 -2.92 -8.50
C LEU A 66 -13.20 -4.29 -8.26
N THR A 67 -12.89 -5.00 -9.35
CA THR A 67 -12.17 -6.27 -9.32
C THR A 67 -10.82 -6.11 -10.01
N ARG A 68 -9.76 -6.64 -9.38
CA ARG A 68 -8.43 -6.68 -9.95
C ARG A 68 -8.18 -7.91 -10.81
N LEU A 69 -7.61 -7.66 -11.98
CA LEU A 69 -6.98 -8.65 -12.85
C LEU A 69 -5.50 -8.30 -13.01
N ASP A 70 -4.67 -9.30 -13.27
CA ASP A 70 -3.26 -9.09 -13.64
C ASP A 70 -3.02 -9.71 -15.02
N TYR A 71 -2.21 -9.04 -15.84
CA TYR A 71 -1.85 -9.46 -17.19
C TYR A 71 -0.32 -9.48 -17.30
N ALA A 72 0.20 -10.41 -18.08
CA ALA A 72 1.56 -10.30 -18.57
C ALA A 72 1.67 -9.10 -19.54
N GLU A 73 2.82 -8.42 -19.58
CA GLU A 73 2.98 -7.22 -20.44
C GLU A 73 2.74 -7.52 -21.92
N ASP A 74 3.21 -8.66 -22.42
CA ASP A 74 3.01 -9.13 -23.80
C ASP A 74 1.54 -9.42 -24.11
N ALA A 75 0.84 -10.09 -23.20
CA ALA A 75 -0.59 -10.36 -23.31
C ALA A 75 -1.41 -9.07 -23.24
N TRP A 76 -1.03 -8.12 -22.37
CA TRP A 76 -1.67 -6.81 -22.31
C TRP A 76 -1.44 -6.00 -23.58
N ALA A 77 -0.25 -6.08 -24.20
CA ALA A 77 0.04 -5.35 -25.43
C ALA A 77 -0.73 -5.89 -26.64
N SER A 78 -1.03 -7.20 -26.66
CA SER A 78 -1.61 -7.89 -27.82
C SER A 78 -3.13 -8.16 -27.70
N ALA A 79 -3.66 -8.28 -26.48
CA ALA A 79 -5.07 -8.55 -26.27
C ALA A 79 -5.93 -7.28 -26.34
N PRO A 80 -7.20 -7.39 -26.77
CA PRO A 80 -8.17 -6.30 -26.59
C PRO A 80 -8.31 -5.95 -25.11
N ARG A 81 -8.55 -4.67 -24.83
CA ARG A 81 -8.81 -4.20 -23.46
C ARG A 81 -10.07 -4.88 -22.91
N PRO A 82 -10.10 -5.28 -21.63
CA PRO A 82 -11.30 -5.84 -21.03
C PRO A 82 -12.42 -4.79 -21.04
N GLU A 83 -13.66 -5.25 -21.18
CA GLU A 83 -14.81 -4.39 -21.03
C GLU A 83 -14.82 -3.77 -19.63
N ARG A 84 -15.29 -2.52 -19.54
CA ARG A 84 -15.47 -1.80 -18.27
C ARG A 84 -14.16 -1.67 -17.47
N LEU A 85 -13.06 -1.54 -18.21
CA LEU A 85 -11.77 -1.08 -17.73
C LEU A 85 -11.93 0.26 -17.00
N PHE A 86 -11.68 0.24 -15.69
CA PHE A 86 -11.67 1.44 -14.86
C PHE A 86 -10.30 2.12 -14.92
N CYS A 87 -9.23 1.37 -14.64
CA CYS A 87 -7.85 1.84 -14.78
C CYS A 87 -6.85 0.68 -14.90
N PHE A 88 -5.60 1.00 -15.24
CA PHE A 88 -4.50 0.05 -15.24
C PHE A 88 -3.20 0.71 -14.82
N TRP A 89 -2.26 -0.07 -14.28
CA TRP A 89 -0.89 0.37 -14.01
C TRP A 89 0.11 -0.75 -14.25
N ARG A 90 1.33 -0.37 -14.63
CA ARG A 90 2.46 -1.29 -14.80
C ARG A 90 3.12 -1.58 -13.48
N ARG A 91 3.66 -2.79 -13.36
CA ARG A 91 4.42 -3.24 -12.19
C ARG A 91 5.38 -4.36 -12.57
N VAL A 92 6.28 -4.67 -11.66
CA VAL A 92 7.09 -5.89 -11.71
C VAL A 92 6.51 -6.91 -10.73
N VAL A 93 6.46 -8.17 -11.15
CA VAL A 93 6.00 -9.28 -10.30
C VAL A 93 6.97 -9.45 -9.13
N PRO A 94 6.48 -9.39 -7.87
CA PRO A 94 7.35 -9.42 -6.71
C PRO A 94 7.94 -10.82 -6.56
N ALA A 95 9.25 -10.90 -6.31
CA ALA A 95 9.84 -12.16 -5.92
C ALA A 95 9.30 -12.60 -4.56
N SER A 96 8.96 -13.90 -4.46
CA SER A 96 8.39 -14.51 -3.25
C SER A 96 9.17 -14.19 -1.96
N LYS A 97 10.48 -13.94 -2.06
CA LYS A 97 11.37 -13.51 -0.97
C LYS A 97 12.61 -12.75 -1.48
N ALA A 98 12.46 -11.65 -2.23
CA ALA A 98 13.62 -10.77 -2.38
C ALA A 98 13.97 -10.23 -0.98
N LYS A 99 15.20 -10.49 -0.51
CA LYS A 99 15.78 -9.71 0.58
C LYS A 99 15.65 -8.25 0.14
N ALA A 100 14.92 -7.45 0.89
CA ALA A 100 14.89 -6.02 0.66
C ALA A 100 16.36 -5.57 0.56
N SER A 101 16.71 -4.84 -0.50
CA SER A 101 17.95 -4.06 -0.52
C SER A 101 18.07 -3.31 0.81
N PRO A 102 19.29 -3.09 1.35
CA PRO A 102 19.43 -2.29 2.55
C PRO A 102 18.72 -0.97 2.31
N ALA A 103 17.57 -0.80 2.97
CA ALA A 103 16.76 0.39 2.82
C ALA A 103 17.49 1.49 3.56
N VAL A 104 17.58 2.67 2.97
CA VAL A 104 18.03 3.87 3.69
C VAL A 104 17.19 4.01 4.95
N ASP A 105 17.88 4.32 6.04
CA ASP A 105 17.28 4.37 7.37
C ASP A 105 16.19 5.44 7.41
N ASP A 106 15.18 5.20 8.25
CA ASP A 106 14.04 6.09 8.37
C ASP A 106 14.47 7.49 8.84
N GLU A 107 15.46 7.59 9.73
CA GLU A 107 15.96 8.87 10.24
C GLU A 107 16.77 9.66 9.19
N ASP A 108 17.53 8.99 8.32
CA ASP A 108 18.24 9.66 7.22
C ASP A 108 17.26 10.29 6.23
N LEU A 109 16.19 9.57 5.85
CA LEU A 109 15.15 10.11 4.97
C LEU A 109 14.40 11.27 5.62
N LEU A 110 14.17 11.22 6.93
CA LEU A 110 13.58 12.33 7.67
C LEU A 110 14.53 13.54 7.70
N GLY A 111 15.83 13.32 7.91
CA GLY A 111 16.84 14.38 7.86
C GLY A 111 16.91 15.06 6.49
N ILE A 112 16.89 14.29 5.39
CA ILE A 112 16.83 14.83 4.03
C ILE A 112 15.54 15.64 3.85
N PHE A 113 14.40 15.09 4.28
CA PHE A 113 13.13 15.79 4.21
C PHE A 113 13.20 17.13 4.94
N GLU A 114 13.63 17.15 6.19
CA GLU A 114 13.77 18.38 7.00
C GLU A 114 14.73 19.39 6.37
N SER A 115 15.85 18.94 5.79
CA SER A 115 16.82 19.83 5.13
C SER A 115 16.28 20.57 3.91
N LEU A 116 15.22 20.04 3.27
CA LEU A 116 14.58 20.65 2.09
C LEU A 116 13.49 21.66 2.47
N ASP A 117 13.28 21.93 3.77
CA ASP A 117 12.29 22.91 4.20
C ASP A 117 12.68 24.33 3.75
N GLY A 118 11.70 25.07 3.23
CA GLY A 118 11.95 26.39 2.64
C GLY A 118 12.72 26.38 1.31
N ALA A 119 12.86 25.24 0.63
CA ALA A 119 13.50 25.18 -0.67
C ALA A 119 12.73 25.98 -1.75
N GLU A 120 13.45 26.84 -2.48
CA GLU A 120 12.89 27.73 -3.52
C GLU A 120 13.08 27.21 -4.95
N GLY A 121 13.85 26.13 -5.15
CA GLY A 121 14.03 25.50 -6.45
C GLY A 121 12.89 24.54 -6.80
N ASP A 122 12.42 24.56 -8.06
CA ASP A 122 11.34 23.68 -8.55
C ASP A 122 11.65 22.20 -8.31
N GLN A 123 12.87 21.78 -8.63
CA GLN A 123 13.32 20.39 -8.44
C GLN A 123 13.36 19.98 -6.96
N GLN A 124 13.81 20.88 -6.07
CA GLN A 124 13.89 20.62 -4.64
C GLN A 124 12.49 20.54 -4.01
N ARG A 125 11.57 21.42 -4.43
CA ARG A 125 10.15 21.35 -4.02
C ARG A 125 9.49 20.06 -4.49
N ALA A 126 9.71 19.66 -5.74
CA ALA A 126 9.25 18.38 -6.28
C ALA A 126 9.80 17.20 -5.49
N PHE A 127 11.11 17.22 -5.19
CA PHE A 127 11.74 16.17 -4.42
C PHE A 127 11.20 16.09 -2.99
N ARG A 128 11.07 17.22 -2.28
CA ARG A 128 10.45 17.28 -0.94
C ARG A 128 9.04 16.70 -0.95
N PHE A 129 8.23 17.05 -1.95
CA PHE A 129 6.87 16.55 -2.08
C PHE A 129 6.82 15.03 -2.32
N ILE A 130 7.63 14.51 -3.25
CA ILE A 130 7.72 13.07 -3.50
C ILE A 130 8.25 12.32 -2.27
N LEU A 131 9.26 12.87 -1.58
CA LEU A 131 9.79 12.29 -0.35
C LEU A 131 8.72 12.25 0.75
N ALA A 132 7.89 13.30 0.88
CA ALA A 132 6.73 13.30 1.77
C ALA A 132 5.71 12.18 1.44
N LEU A 133 5.43 11.94 0.15
CA LEU A 133 4.57 10.82 -0.28
C LEU A 133 5.21 9.46 0.07
N HIS A 134 6.53 9.34 -0.14
CA HIS A 134 7.28 8.14 0.19
C HIS A 134 7.25 7.84 1.70
N LEU A 135 7.54 8.84 2.54
CA LEU A 135 7.51 8.75 4.01
C LEU A 135 6.10 8.43 4.53
N THR A 136 5.06 8.95 3.87
CA THR A 136 3.66 8.59 4.16
C THR A 136 3.39 7.11 3.85
N ARG A 137 3.89 6.61 2.70
CA ARG A 137 3.78 5.20 2.31
C ARG A 137 4.54 4.26 3.26
N ARG A 138 5.73 4.66 3.72
CA ARG A 138 6.51 3.96 4.78
C ARG A 138 5.87 4.04 6.15
N ARG A 139 4.78 4.81 6.29
CA ARG A 139 4.04 5.03 7.55
C ARG A 139 4.81 5.84 8.59
N LEU A 140 5.76 6.67 8.19
CA LEU A 140 6.42 7.63 9.09
C LEU A 140 5.59 8.90 9.28
N PHE A 141 4.88 9.32 8.23
CA PHE A 141 3.87 10.38 8.29
C PHE A 141 2.45 9.82 8.19
N ARG A 142 1.49 10.58 8.74
CA ARG A 142 0.07 10.47 8.41
C ARG A 142 -0.34 11.71 7.63
N HIS A 143 -1.03 11.50 6.53
CA HIS A 143 -1.75 12.57 5.85
C HIS A 143 -2.99 12.94 6.66
N VAL A 144 -3.07 14.20 7.10
CA VAL A 144 -4.13 14.69 8.00
C VAL A 144 -5.06 15.68 7.33
N GLY A 145 -4.73 16.17 6.13
CA GLY A 145 -5.59 17.05 5.36
C GLY A 145 -4.89 17.68 4.16
N VAL A 146 -5.67 18.37 3.34
CA VAL A 146 -5.18 19.21 2.25
C VAL A 146 -5.78 20.59 2.42
N GLU A 147 -4.96 21.62 2.25
CA GLU A 147 -5.39 23.01 2.20
C GLU A 147 -5.13 23.59 0.81
N GLU A 148 -5.81 24.69 0.51
CA GLU A 148 -5.50 25.53 -0.65
C GLU A 148 -4.98 26.87 -0.14
N ARG A 149 -3.76 27.25 -0.54
CA ARG A 149 -3.11 28.51 -0.17
C ARG A 149 -2.70 29.22 -1.44
N SER A 150 -3.31 30.38 -1.70
CA SER A 150 -3.01 31.20 -2.90
C SER A 150 -3.11 30.43 -4.23
N GLY A 151 -4.11 29.53 -4.36
CA GLY A 151 -4.30 28.71 -5.56
C GLY A 151 -3.38 27.49 -5.67
N GLN A 152 -2.52 27.26 -4.67
CA GLN A 152 -1.66 26.08 -4.58
C GLN A 152 -2.21 25.10 -3.54
N ARG A 153 -2.24 23.80 -3.88
CA ARG A 153 -2.59 22.75 -2.92
C ARG A 153 -1.45 22.51 -1.94
N VAL A 154 -1.77 22.31 -0.67
CA VAL A 154 -0.79 22.07 0.39
C VAL A 154 -1.19 20.82 1.16
N MET A 155 -0.31 19.82 1.16
CA MET A 155 -0.50 18.58 1.89
C MET A 155 -0.11 18.80 3.36
N LEU A 156 -0.99 18.40 4.28
CA LEU A 156 -0.74 18.46 5.72
C LEU A 156 -0.35 17.08 6.24
N LEU A 157 0.83 17.01 6.85
CA LEU A 157 1.40 15.78 7.39
C LEU A 157 1.62 15.88 8.89
N ARG A 158 1.47 14.75 9.59
CA ARG A 158 1.85 14.62 11.00
C ARG A 158 2.75 13.42 11.19
N ARG A 159 3.88 13.58 11.90
CA ARG A 159 4.78 12.45 12.22
C ARG A 159 4.00 11.43 13.05
N ARG A 160 4.18 10.15 12.77
CA ARG A 160 3.57 9.11 13.59
C ARG A 160 4.13 9.18 15.00
N GLY A 161 3.23 9.22 15.99
CA GLY A 161 3.59 9.34 17.40
C GLY A 161 3.71 10.77 17.91
N ALA A 162 3.64 11.78 17.03
CA ALA A 162 3.55 13.18 17.43
C ALA A 162 2.23 13.49 18.15
N ASP A 163 2.25 14.52 19.00
CA ASP A 163 1.08 15.00 19.73
C ASP A 163 0.00 15.46 18.73
N ALA A 164 -1.26 15.20 19.02
CA ALA A 164 -2.37 15.62 18.18
C ALA A 164 -2.51 17.15 18.10
N ASN A 165 -2.05 17.86 19.13
CA ASN A 165 -2.06 19.32 19.24
C ASN A 165 -0.88 19.98 18.52
N GLU A 166 0.13 19.21 18.11
CA GLU A 166 1.24 19.75 17.32
C GLU A 166 0.72 20.15 15.92
N PRO A 167 1.07 21.35 15.43
CA PRO A 167 0.66 21.80 14.11
C PRO A 167 1.18 20.84 13.04
N PRO A 168 0.38 20.51 12.01
CA PRO A 168 0.84 19.66 10.93
C PRO A 168 1.92 20.35 10.09
N ILE A 169 2.85 19.55 9.57
CA ILE A 169 3.86 19.98 8.60
C ILE A 169 3.15 20.24 7.27
N ALA A 170 3.29 21.46 6.76
CA ALA A 170 2.72 21.87 5.49
C ALA A 170 3.72 21.63 4.34
N VAL A 171 3.30 20.85 3.34
CA VAL A 171 4.12 20.53 2.16
C VAL A 171 3.37 20.98 0.90
N PRO A 172 3.76 22.10 0.27
CA PRO A 172 3.13 22.58 -0.96
C PRO A 172 3.28 21.57 -2.10
N ASP A 173 2.21 21.33 -2.83
CA ASP A 173 2.21 20.56 -4.08
C ASP A 173 2.76 21.45 -5.19
N PRO A 174 3.90 21.11 -5.82
CA PRO A 174 4.50 21.91 -6.88
C PRO A 174 3.76 21.76 -8.23
N GLY A 175 2.66 20.99 -8.29
CA GLY A 175 1.97 20.72 -9.54
C GLY A 175 2.78 19.74 -10.40
N LEU A 176 3.02 18.56 -9.84
CA LEU A 176 3.86 17.53 -10.47
C LEU A 176 3.45 17.24 -11.92
N THR A 177 4.32 17.61 -12.86
CA THR A 177 4.20 17.20 -14.27
C THR A 177 4.87 15.84 -14.49
N ALA A 178 4.56 15.15 -15.60
CA ALA A 178 5.19 13.86 -15.92
C ALA A 178 6.74 13.95 -15.96
N GLU A 179 7.28 15.05 -16.48
CA GLU A 179 8.72 15.31 -16.54
C GLU A 179 9.31 15.54 -15.15
N THR A 180 8.66 16.36 -14.33
CA THR A 180 9.07 16.63 -12.95
C THR A 180 9.01 15.37 -12.08
N ILE A 181 8.01 14.51 -12.31
CA ILE A 181 7.88 13.21 -11.62
C ILE A 181 9.06 12.31 -11.97
N ALA A 182 9.46 12.23 -13.23
CA ALA A 182 10.59 11.38 -13.65
C ALA A 182 11.90 11.84 -12.98
N ALA A 183 12.23 13.13 -13.08
CA ALA A 183 13.45 13.69 -12.49
C ALA A 183 13.49 13.55 -10.95
N ALA A 184 12.36 13.80 -10.29
CA ALA A 184 12.29 13.67 -8.84
C ALA A 184 12.23 12.20 -8.38
N SER A 185 11.75 11.27 -9.22
CA SER A 185 11.82 9.83 -8.98
C SER A 185 13.26 9.30 -9.12
N GLU A 186 14.05 9.81 -10.08
CA GLU A 186 15.49 9.53 -10.16
C GLU A 186 16.23 10.02 -8.91
N SER A 187 15.94 11.25 -8.45
CA SER A 187 16.50 11.80 -7.20
C SER A 187 16.11 10.97 -5.97
N LEU A 188 14.87 10.46 -5.94
CA LEU A 188 14.40 9.55 -4.89
C LEU A 188 15.12 8.20 -4.96
N ASP A 189 15.29 7.62 -6.14
CA ASP A 189 16.00 6.37 -6.32
C ASP A 189 17.47 6.47 -5.90
N GLU A 190 18.13 7.60 -6.15
CA GLU A 190 19.47 7.89 -5.65
C GLU A 190 19.48 8.00 -4.12
N ALA A 191 18.59 8.81 -3.55
CA ALA A 191 18.44 8.95 -2.11
C ALA A 191 18.06 7.65 -1.39
N LEU A 192 17.39 6.70 -2.07
CA LEU A 192 17.00 5.40 -1.53
C LEU A 192 18.05 4.30 -1.73
N ARG A 193 19.05 4.50 -2.59
CA ARG A 193 20.11 3.51 -2.83
C ARG A 193 21.14 3.48 -1.69
N GLY A 194 21.27 4.57 -0.93
CA GLY A 194 22.31 4.72 0.09
C GLY A 194 23.70 4.73 -0.56
N GLU A 195 24.53 5.74 -0.28
CA GLU A 195 25.95 5.57 -0.58
C GLU A 195 26.47 4.42 0.29
N ALA A 196 26.88 3.34 -0.38
CA ALA A 196 27.36 2.10 0.23
C ALA A 196 28.74 2.25 0.87
#